data_AF-A0A8H7N1D5-F1
#
_entry.id   AF-A0A8H7N1D5-F1
#
_cell.length_a   1.000
_cell.length_b   1.000
_cell.length_c   1.000
_cell.angle_alpha   90.00
_cell.angle_beta   90.00
_cell.angle_gamma   90.00
#
_symmetry.space_group_name_H-M   'P 1'
#
loop_
_entity.id
_entity.type
_entity.pdbx_description
1 polymer ?
#
loop_
_entity_poly.entity_id
_entity_poly.type
_entity_poly.pdbx_seq_one_letter_code
_entity_poly.pdbx_strand_id
1 'polypeptide(L)'
;MDNPNAQTPFLQLHSDAFRAIVEELSDHTKVLLSQTCRSIRHMLQKEKIVPALSAPEHVRLLVHLSRGNPDVWVCATCKKQHPVTEGDLWGDNRFSSCPNRKFSRRREGMCRINYARVQLALKYSRFAIDNSRIDSHLKRLIRPEGSVLRVKHRHNLAEFTSSSRPRVIDGRFLVKYTWKYRLHSGSYTPSKMPSMMVCDHQRLLRPAGGVVWGEERKQLFRTVLQAMLDDRNGVEYCGSCPFCPTDFTVRSFDNRMRIDAWKDFGPEDGPSNPTWKSHSLSEAQRTPKHRGSVRRLYYEIY
;
A
#
# COMPACT_ATOMS: atom_id res chain seq x y z
N MET A 1 -19.56 2.35 48.08
CA MET A 1 -19.22 2.81 46.72
C MET A 1 -18.26 1.79 46.15
N ASP A 2 -18.77 0.88 45.33
CA ASP A 2 -17.96 -0.18 44.74
C ASP A 2 -16.93 0.43 43.78
N ASN A 3 -15.65 0.16 44.02
CA ASN A 3 -14.58 0.64 43.17
C ASN A 3 -14.64 -0.15 41.85
N PRO A 4 -14.99 0.46 40.70
CA PRO A 4 -15.12 -0.26 39.42
C PRO A 4 -13.80 -0.90 38.97
N ASN A 5 -12.65 -0.48 39.51
CA ASN A 5 -11.36 -1.13 39.27
C ASN A 5 -11.17 -2.46 40.02
N ALA A 6 -12.01 -2.79 40.99
CA ALA A 6 -11.90 -4.04 41.76
C ALA A 6 -12.37 -5.27 40.97
N GLN A 7 -13.11 -5.09 39.86
CA GLN A 7 -13.69 -6.18 39.07
C GLN A 7 -12.89 -6.56 37.82
N THR A 8 -11.78 -5.89 37.51
CA THR A 8 -10.97 -6.21 36.31
C THR A 8 -9.87 -7.23 36.65
N PRO A 9 -9.94 -8.48 36.13
CA PRO A 9 -8.96 -9.54 36.47
C PRO A 9 -7.51 -9.15 36.13
N PHE A 10 -7.33 -8.33 35.09
CA PHE A 10 -6.01 -7.85 34.67
C PHE A 10 -5.32 -6.96 35.73
N LEU A 11 -6.09 -6.20 36.52
CA LEU A 11 -5.54 -5.38 37.62
C LEU A 11 -5.26 -6.19 38.89
N GLN A 12 -5.71 -7.44 38.95
CA GLN A 12 -5.50 -8.37 40.07
C GLN A 12 -4.30 -9.30 39.83
N LEU A 13 -3.64 -9.21 38.67
CA LEU A 13 -2.44 -9.99 38.38
C LEU A 13 -1.32 -9.65 39.39
N HIS A 14 -0.57 -10.68 39.79
CA HIS A 14 0.65 -10.48 40.56
C HIS A 14 1.64 -9.60 39.78
N SER A 15 2.47 -8.82 40.49
CA SER A 15 3.40 -7.87 39.87
C SER A 15 4.31 -8.53 38.83
N ASP A 16 4.74 -9.76 39.10
CA ASP A 16 5.66 -10.50 38.21
C ASP A 16 4.97 -10.94 36.92
N ALA A 17 3.72 -11.41 37.00
CA ALA A 17 2.92 -11.77 35.83
C ALA A 17 2.60 -10.54 34.98
N PHE A 18 2.24 -9.43 35.62
CA PHE A 18 2.02 -8.15 34.93
C PHE A 18 3.29 -7.69 34.21
N ARG A 19 4.45 -7.73 34.89
CA ARG A 19 5.74 -7.36 34.31
C ARG A 19 6.09 -8.21 33.10
N ALA A 20 5.98 -9.54 33.22
CA ALA A 20 6.26 -10.46 32.12
C ALA A 20 5.41 -10.15 30.89
N ILE A 21 4.10 -9.87 31.08
CA ILE A 21 3.22 -9.47 29.96
C ILE A 21 3.68 -8.16 29.34
N VAL A 22 4.01 -7.16 30.16
CA VAL A 22 4.38 -5.83 29.67
C VAL A 22 5.73 -5.85 28.95
N GLU A 23 6.69 -6.65 29.40
CA GLU A 23 8.01 -6.76 28.78
C GLU A 23 7.94 -7.23 27.32
N GLU A 24 6.98 -8.11 27.01
CA GLU A 24 6.68 -8.59 25.64
C GLU A 24 6.04 -7.52 24.74
N LEU A 25 5.55 -6.41 25.31
CA LEU A 25 4.93 -5.34 24.53
C LEU A 25 5.98 -4.42 23.90
N SER A 26 5.69 -3.96 22.69
CA SER A 26 6.46 -2.86 22.09
C SER A 26 6.30 -1.55 22.87
N ASP A 27 7.32 -0.70 22.79
CA ASP A 27 7.42 0.55 23.53
C ASP A 27 6.21 1.47 23.36
N HIS A 28 5.70 1.64 22.13
CA HIS A 28 4.50 2.45 21.91
C HIS A 28 3.25 1.86 22.60
N THR A 29 3.15 0.54 22.69
CA THR A 29 2.05 -0.16 23.37
C THR A 29 2.14 0.01 24.88
N LYS A 30 3.35 -0.02 25.46
CA LYS A 30 3.58 0.31 26.88
C LYS A 30 3.08 1.72 27.20
N VAL A 31 3.37 2.68 26.33
CA VAL A 31 2.87 4.06 26.46
C VAL A 31 1.34 4.12 26.36
N LEU A 32 0.72 3.44 25.38
CA LEU A 32 -0.75 3.36 25.28
C LEU A 32 -1.38 2.75 26.53
N LEU A 33 -0.81 1.64 27.02
CA LEU A 33 -1.28 0.94 28.21
C LEU A 33 -1.26 1.88 29.43
N SER A 34 -0.21 2.70 29.59
CA SER A 34 -0.13 3.71 30.65
C SER A 34 -1.21 4.80 30.59
N GLN A 35 -1.91 4.94 29.46
CA GLN A 35 -2.99 5.91 29.28
C GLN A 35 -4.37 5.33 29.57
N THR A 36 -4.50 4.01 29.77
CA THR A 36 -5.79 3.35 29.97
C THR A 36 -6.43 3.64 31.34
N CYS A 37 -5.66 3.49 32.44
CA CYS A 37 -6.16 3.78 33.79
C CYS A 37 -5.02 4.21 34.75
N ARG A 38 -5.41 4.83 35.86
CA ARG A 38 -4.48 5.30 36.89
C ARG A 38 -3.68 4.15 37.54
N SER A 39 -4.32 3.00 37.78
CA SER A 39 -3.66 1.83 38.39
C SER A 39 -2.55 1.26 37.50
N ILE A 40 -2.84 1.05 36.21
CA ILE A 40 -1.86 0.57 35.23
C ILE A 40 -0.71 1.58 35.08
N ARG A 41 -1.03 2.86 35.01
CA ARG A 41 -0.01 3.92 34.97
C ARG A 41 0.93 3.84 36.17
N HIS A 42 0.37 3.69 37.38
CA HIS A 42 1.15 3.58 38.60
C HIS A 42 2.03 2.32 38.62
N MET A 43 1.49 1.16 38.19
CA MET A 43 2.28 -0.07 38.07
C MET A 43 3.45 0.09 37.09
N LEU A 44 3.21 0.65 35.90
CA LEU A 44 4.25 0.87 34.89
C LEU A 44 5.31 1.90 35.34
N GLN A 45 4.91 2.93 36.09
CA GLN A 45 5.83 3.93 36.64
C GLN A 45 6.67 3.37 37.77
N LYS A 46 6.07 2.61 38.69
CA LYS A 46 6.78 1.94 39.80
C LYS A 46 7.89 1.04 39.26
N GLU A 47 7.59 0.33 38.17
CA GLU A 47 8.52 -0.58 37.50
C GLU A 47 9.48 0.11 36.53
N LYS A 48 9.36 1.44 36.34
CA LYS A 48 10.16 2.23 35.38
C LYS A 48 10.13 1.69 33.94
N ILE A 49 9.00 1.10 33.53
CA ILE A 49 8.88 0.40 32.23
C ILE A 49 8.54 1.36 31.07
N VAL A 50 8.15 2.61 31.32
CA VAL A 50 7.77 3.55 30.23
C VAL A 50 9.03 4.10 29.54
N PRO A 51 9.32 3.71 28.29
CA PRO A 51 10.56 4.07 27.62
C PRO A 51 10.41 5.39 26.85
N ALA A 52 11.54 6.02 26.53
CA ALA A 52 11.58 7.05 25.50
C ALA A 52 11.33 6.41 24.13
N LEU A 53 10.33 6.90 23.38
CA LEU A 53 9.98 6.31 22.09
C LEU A 53 11.01 6.67 21.02
N SER A 54 11.48 5.66 20.31
CA SER A 54 12.17 5.86 19.03
C SER A 54 11.23 6.51 18.00
N ALA A 55 11.79 7.13 16.97
CA ALA A 55 10.99 7.77 15.93
C ALA A 55 9.96 6.84 15.24
N PRO A 56 10.28 5.58 14.89
CA PRO A 56 9.29 4.63 14.35
C PRO A 56 8.18 4.30 15.36
N GLU A 57 8.53 4.09 16.62
CA GLU A 57 7.58 3.78 17.70
C GLU A 57 6.64 4.97 17.97
N HIS A 58 7.15 6.20 17.93
CA HIS A 58 6.34 7.40 18.02
C HIS A 58 5.29 7.48 16.90
N VAL A 59 5.64 7.11 15.66
CA VAL A 59 4.67 7.09 14.57
C VAL A 59 3.60 6.00 14.78
N ARG A 60 3.98 4.82 15.29
CA ARG A 60 3.02 3.76 15.64
C ARG A 60 2.06 4.18 16.75
N LEU A 61 2.56 4.89 17.76
CA LEU A 61 1.74 5.51 18.79
C LEU A 61 0.71 6.46 18.17
N LEU A 62 1.16 7.39 17.31
CA LEU A 62 0.27 8.36 16.66
C LEU A 62 -0.81 7.70 15.81
N VAL A 63 -0.47 6.59 15.12
CA VAL A 63 -1.43 5.82 14.32
C VAL A 63 -2.51 5.24 15.22
N HIS A 64 -2.14 4.61 16.33
CA HIS A 64 -3.10 4.09 17.33
C HIS A 64 -3.98 5.19 17.91
N LEU A 65 -3.40 6.31 18.35
CA LEU A 65 -4.15 7.45 18.87
C LEU A 65 -5.10 8.05 17.81
N SER A 66 -4.67 8.06 16.55
CA SER A 66 -5.50 8.55 15.45
C SER A 66 -6.63 7.59 15.09
N ARG A 67 -6.53 6.30 15.44
CA ARG A 67 -7.42 5.22 14.97
C ARG A 67 -8.90 5.53 15.19
N GLY A 68 -9.23 6.17 16.33
CA GLY A 68 -10.59 6.55 16.71
C GLY A 68 -11.12 7.84 16.08
N ASN A 69 -10.28 8.66 15.44
CA ASN A 69 -10.68 9.99 14.95
C ASN A 69 -10.62 10.07 13.41
N PRO A 70 -11.74 9.89 12.68
CA PRO A 70 -11.74 9.83 11.20
C PRO A 70 -11.18 11.08 10.51
N ASP A 71 -11.20 12.25 11.17
CA ASP A 71 -10.83 13.52 10.57
C ASP A 71 -9.33 13.84 10.66
N VAL A 72 -8.50 12.88 11.10
CA VAL A 72 -7.03 12.99 11.12
C VAL A 72 -6.31 11.80 10.49
N TRP A 73 -5.12 12.04 9.94
CA TRP A 73 -4.20 11.01 9.45
C TRP A 73 -2.77 11.27 9.93
N VAL A 74 -1.90 10.26 9.85
CA VAL A 74 -0.52 10.33 10.37
C VAL A 74 0.48 10.38 9.23
N CYS A 75 1.31 11.42 9.20
CA CYS A 75 2.33 11.56 8.19
C CYS A 75 3.60 10.79 8.54
N ALA A 76 4.00 9.87 7.67
CA ALA A 76 5.26 9.13 7.76
C ALA A 76 6.50 10.04 7.74
N THR A 77 6.43 11.16 7.02
CA THR A 77 7.58 12.03 6.78
C THR A 77 7.85 12.96 7.96
N CYS A 78 6.84 13.70 8.42
CA CYS A 78 7.02 14.65 9.52
C CYS A 78 6.65 14.08 10.90
N LYS A 79 6.10 12.85 10.96
CA LYS A 79 5.76 12.14 12.19
C LYS A 79 4.75 12.90 13.05
N LYS A 80 3.74 13.50 12.42
CA LYS A 80 2.66 14.26 13.07
C LYS A 80 1.29 13.82 12.56
N GLN A 81 0.26 14.10 13.35
CA GLN A 81 -1.12 14.02 12.92
C GLN A 81 -1.48 15.27 12.12
N HIS A 82 -2.25 15.09 11.05
CA HIS A 82 -2.77 16.16 10.23
C HIS A 82 -4.28 16.04 10.09
N PRO A 83 -5.02 17.16 10.04
CA PRO A 83 -6.41 17.14 9.66
C PRO A 83 -6.54 16.64 8.21
N VAL A 84 -7.63 15.91 7.96
CA VAL A 84 -8.02 15.52 6.60
C VAL A 84 -8.45 16.76 5.84
N THR A 85 -7.89 16.92 4.64
CA THR A 85 -8.29 17.96 3.70
C THR A 85 -8.88 17.35 2.44
N GLU A 86 -9.60 18.16 1.67
CA GLU A 86 -10.08 17.77 0.34
C GLU A 86 -8.94 17.22 -0.54
N GLY A 87 -7.75 17.83 -0.50
CA GLY A 87 -6.58 17.36 -1.25
C GLY A 87 -6.17 15.92 -0.94
N ASP A 88 -6.30 15.51 0.33
CA ASP A 88 -6.01 14.14 0.76
C ASP A 88 -7.02 13.13 0.19
N LEU A 89 -8.27 13.54 -0.02
CA LEU A 89 -9.35 12.72 -0.59
C LEU A 89 -9.22 12.54 -2.11
N TRP A 90 -8.73 13.57 -2.82
CA TRP A 90 -8.48 13.50 -4.27
C TRP A 90 -7.13 12.86 -4.61
N GLY A 91 -6.27 12.62 -3.62
CA GLY A 91 -4.89 12.22 -3.86
C GLY A 91 -4.04 13.30 -4.55
N ASP A 92 -4.49 14.56 -4.51
CA ASP A 92 -3.71 15.68 -5.02
C ASP A 92 -2.76 16.18 -3.93
N ASN A 93 -1.52 15.73 -4.04
CA ASN A 93 -0.45 16.11 -3.11
C ASN A 93 -0.16 17.63 -3.10
N ARG A 94 -0.64 18.41 -4.09
CA ARG A 94 -0.49 19.87 -4.10
C ARG A 94 -1.27 20.56 -2.97
N PHE A 95 -2.32 19.89 -2.48
CA PHE A 95 -3.22 20.42 -1.44
C PHE A 95 -3.17 19.57 -0.16
N SER A 96 -2.09 18.81 0.05
CA SER A 96 -1.91 18.00 1.25
C SER A 96 -1.69 18.89 2.48
N SER A 97 -2.32 18.54 3.61
CA SER A 97 -2.20 19.27 4.88
C SER A 97 -0.81 19.23 5.53
N CYS A 98 0.10 18.37 5.06
CA CYS A 98 1.47 18.30 5.54
C CYS A 98 2.44 19.18 4.71
N PRO A 99 3.06 20.22 5.30
CA PRO A 99 3.99 21.11 4.59
C PRO A 99 5.35 20.44 4.27
N ASN A 100 5.70 19.41 5.03
CA ASN A 100 6.95 18.65 4.87
C ASN A 100 6.80 17.43 3.96
N ARG A 101 5.65 17.28 3.29
CA ARG A 101 5.45 16.25 2.28
C ARG A 101 6.20 16.65 1.02
N LYS A 102 7.53 16.66 1.10
CA LYS A 102 8.41 16.82 -0.05
C LYS A 102 7.96 15.80 -1.08
N PHE A 103 7.80 16.27 -2.32
CA PHE A 103 7.43 15.47 -3.47
C PHE A 103 8.39 14.27 -3.60
N SER A 104 8.09 13.15 -2.96
CA SER A 104 8.56 11.86 -3.41
C SER A 104 7.81 11.59 -4.71
N ARG A 105 8.27 12.25 -5.79
CA ARG A 105 8.02 11.87 -7.17
C ARG A 105 8.65 10.50 -7.38
N ARG A 106 8.10 9.46 -6.74
CA ARG A 106 8.15 8.17 -7.38
C ARG A 106 7.32 8.33 -8.64
N ARG A 107 8.02 8.46 -9.76
CA ARG A 107 7.46 8.22 -11.09
C ARG A 107 7.06 6.74 -11.15
N GLU A 108 6.10 6.33 -10.32
CA GLU A 108 5.25 5.20 -10.66
C GLU A 108 4.31 5.72 -11.75
N GLY A 109 4.22 5.00 -12.86
CA GLY A 109 3.31 5.36 -13.93
C GLY A 109 1.91 5.63 -13.38
N MET A 110 1.31 6.72 -13.85
CA MET A 110 -0.11 7.16 -13.80
C MET A 110 -0.97 6.99 -12.53
N CYS A 111 -0.59 6.26 -11.48
CA CYS A 111 -1.35 6.19 -10.23
C CYS A 111 -0.45 6.33 -9.01
N ARG A 112 -0.69 7.42 -8.28
CA ARG A 112 0.07 7.88 -7.12
C ARG A 112 -0.61 7.40 -5.84
N ILE A 113 -0.49 6.11 -5.51
CA ILE A 113 -0.97 5.66 -4.19
C ILE A 113 0.04 6.14 -3.14
N ASN A 114 -0.43 7.06 -2.31
CA ASN A 114 0.32 7.56 -1.18
C ASN A 114 -0.21 6.93 0.12
N TYR A 115 0.59 6.96 1.18
CA TYR A 115 0.22 6.32 2.44
C TYR A 115 -1.04 6.92 3.07
N ALA A 116 -1.24 8.24 2.94
CA ALA A 116 -2.43 8.91 3.48
C ALA A 116 -3.71 8.32 2.87
N ARG A 117 -3.73 8.05 1.56
CA ARG A 117 -4.87 7.41 0.87
C ARG A 117 -5.14 6.01 1.41
N VAL A 118 -4.10 5.22 1.66
CA VAL A 118 -4.20 3.87 2.25
C VAL A 118 -4.80 3.98 3.65
N GLN A 119 -4.20 4.81 4.51
CA GLN A 119 -4.65 5.01 5.88
C GLN A 119 -6.11 5.48 5.95
N LEU A 120 -6.48 6.48 5.14
CA LEU A 120 -7.84 7.02 5.13
C LEU A 120 -8.87 6.04 4.61
N ALA A 121 -8.56 5.30 3.54
CA ALA A 121 -9.51 4.32 3.00
C ALA A 121 -9.79 3.20 4.01
N LEU A 122 -8.76 2.69 4.68
CA LEU A 122 -8.88 1.65 5.70
C LEU A 122 -9.61 2.14 6.96
N LYS A 123 -9.37 3.38 7.34
CA LYS A 123 -10.09 4.00 8.45
C LYS A 123 -11.56 4.21 8.12
N TYR A 124 -11.85 4.81 6.97
CA TYR A 124 -13.22 5.08 6.55
C TYR A 124 -14.02 3.81 6.27
N SER A 125 -13.41 2.73 5.79
CA SER A 125 -14.12 1.44 5.68
C SER A 125 -14.66 0.93 7.01
N ARG A 126 -14.02 1.30 8.13
CA ARG A 126 -14.47 0.90 9.48
C ARG A 126 -15.61 1.78 10.01
N PHE A 127 -15.67 3.03 9.59
CA PHE A 127 -16.66 4.01 10.05
C PHE A 127 -17.83 4.23 9.09
N ALA A 128 -17.76 3.69 7.86
CA ALA A 128 -18.75 3.95 6.81
C ALA A 128 -20.14 3.34 7.08
N ILE A 129 -20.23 2.32 7.93
CA ILE A 129 -21.48 1.57 8.18
C ILE A 129 -22.61 2.50 8.64
N ASP A 130 -22.30 3.47 9.51
CA ASP A 130 -23.31 4.35 10.13
C ASP A 130 -23.12 5.84 9.77
N ASN A 131 -22.28 6.17 8.79
CA ASN A 131 -21.93 7.56 8.49
C ASN A 131 -21.84 7.86 6.98
N SER A 132 -22.88 8.49 6.44
CA SER A 132 -23.00 8.81 5.01
C SER A 132 -21.91 9.76 4.49
N ARG A 133 -21.41 10.68 5.33
CA ARG A 133 -20.28 11.56 4.98
C ARG A 133 -19.01 10.75 4.79
N ILE A 134 -18.73 9.85 5.73
CA ILE A 134 -17.55 8.97 5.69
C ILE A 134 -17.65 7.98 4.53
N ASP A 135 -18.82 7.38 4.29
CA ASP A 135 -19.07 6.52 3.13
C ASP A 135 -18.80 7.25 1.81
N SER A 136 -19.25 8.51 1.70
CA SER A 136 -18.97 9.35 0.53
C SER A 136 -17.47 9.61 0.35
N HIS A 137 -16.74 9.86 1.44
CA HIS A 137 -15.28 10.02 1.40
C HIS A 137 -14.58 8.71 0.99
N LEU A 138 -15.02 7.57 1.52
CA LEU A 138 -14.49 6.27 1.14
C LEU A 138 -14.69 6.00 -0.35
N LYS A 139 -15.91 6.21 -0.86
CA LYS A 139 -16.26 6.07 -2.28
C LYS A 139 -15.36 6.91 -3.17
N ARG A 140 -14.99 8.12 -2.74
CA ARG A 140 -14.02 8.98 -3.44
C ARG A 140 -12.61 8.38 -3.43
N LEU A 141 -12.13 7.91 -2.28
CA LEU A 141 -10.80 7.30 -2.13
C LEU A 141 -10.63 6.00 -2.92
N ILE A 142 -11.69 5.20 -3.08
CA ILE A 142 -11.67 3.94 -3.83
C ILE A 142 -12.21 4.06 -5.26
N ARG A 143 -12.54 5.28 -5.70
CA ARG A 143 -13.05 5.52 -7.05
C ARG A 143 -12.05 5.02 -8.09
N PRO A 144 -12.50 4.24 -9.10
CA PRO A 144 -11.67 3.90 -10.24
C PRO A 144 -11.16 5.14 -10.95
N GLU A 145 -9.86 5.17 -11.22
CA GLU A 145 -9.22 6.25 -11.99
C GLU A 145 -8.71 5.69 -13.31
N GLY A 146 -8.74 6.51 -14.36
CA GLY A 146 -8.34 6.09 -15.68
C GLY A 146 -7.79 7.25 -16.48
N SER A 147 -6.90 6.94 -17.39
CA SER A 147 -6.30 7.92 -18.27
C SER A 147 -5.93 7.28 -19.61
N VAL A 148 -6.10 8.05 -20.67
CA VAL A 148 -5.71 7.66 -22.02
C VAL A 148 -4.58 8.60 -22.42
N LEU A 149 -3.42 8.03 -22.72
CA LEU A 149 -2.32 8.73 -23.35
C LEU A 149 -2.15 8.21 -24.77
N ARG A 150 -2.13 9.13 -25.73
CA ARG A 150 -1.68 8.83 -27.09
C ARG A 150 -0.20 9.13 -27.17
N VAL A 151 0.61 8.10 -27.38
CA VAL A 151 2.06 8.23 -27.48
C VAL A 151 2.47 8.01 -28.92
N LYS A 152 3.06 9.03 -29.53
CA LYS A 152 3.70 8.90 -30.85
C LYS A 152 5.11 8.37 -30.62
N HIS A 153 5.39 7.15 -31.09
CA HIS A 153 6.70 6.53 -30.89
C HIS A 153 7.38 6.31 -32.24
N ARG A 154 8.39 7.15 -32.53
CA ARG A 154 9.28 7.21 -33.71
C ARG A 154 8.64 7.00 -35.11
N HIS A 155 7.90 5.91 -35.35
CA HIS A 155 7.16 5.63 -36.59
C HIS A 155 5.75 5.02 -36.41
N ASN A 156 5.32 4.68 -35.18
CA ASN A 156 3.99 4.11 -34.91
C ASN A 156 3.22 4.95 -33.88
N LEU A 157 1.95 5.21 -34.18
CA LEU A 157 1.02 5.73 -33.19
C LEU A 157 0.64 4.56 -32.26
N ALA A 158 0.86 4.73 -30.97
CA ALA A 158 0.42 3.77 -29.96
C ALA A 158 -0.58 4.46 -29.03
N GLU A 159 -1.73 3.81 -28.82
CA GLU A 159 -2.66 4.21 -27.79
C GLU A 159 -2.33 3.44 -26.51
N PHE A 160 -2.15 4.18 -25.43
CA PHE A 160 -1.91 3.64 -24.10
C PHE A 160 -3.06 4.05 -23.20
N THR A 161 -3.82 3.07 -22.72
CA THR A 161 -4.83 3.29 -21.69
C THR A 161 -4.33 2.71 -20.39
N SER A 162 -4.39 3.47 -19.31
CA SER A 162 -4.17 2.97 -17.96
C SER A 162 -5.40 3.19 -17.10
N SER A 163 -5.69 2.24 -16.21
CA SER A 163 -6.73 2.40 -15.20
C SER A 163 -6.32 1.75 -13.90
N SER A 164 -6.77 2.30 -12.78
CA SER A 164 -6.66 1.71 -11.45
C SER A 164 -8.04 1.50 -10.85
N ARG A 165 -8.16 0.46 -10.04
CA ARG A 165 -9.36 0.12 -9.28
C ARG A 165 -8.95 -0.22 -7.85
N PRO A 166 -8.89 0.77 -6.95
CA PRO A 166 -8.66 0.52 -5.53
C PRO A 166 -9.88 -0.17 -4.89
N ARG A 167 -9.63 -0.98 -3.86
CA ARG A 167 -10.65 -1.63 -3.02
C ARG A 167 -10.11 -1.77 -1.60
N VAL A 168 -11.02 -1.79 -0.63
CA VAL A 168 -10.73 -2.33 0.71
C VAL A 168 -11.43 -3.68 0.80
N ILE A 169 -10.66 -4.74 1.11
CA ILE A 169 -11.17 -6.11 1.29
C ILE A 169 -10.55 -6.64 2.58
N ASP A 170 -11.38 -7.09 3.51
CA ASP A 170 -10.96 -7.64 4.80
C ASP A 170 -9.92 -6.77 5.55
N GLY A 171 -10.20 -5.46 5.62
CA GLY A 171 -9.31 -4.51 6.27
C GLY A 171 -7.96 -4.29 5.56
N ARG A 172 -7.81 -4.70 4.30
CA ARG A 172 -6.61 -4.50 3.47
C ARG A 172 -6.88 -3.60 2.27
N PHE A 173 -5.94 -2.72 1.95
CA PHE A 173 -6.06 -1.82 0.80
C PHE A 173 -5.39 -2.43 -0.43
N LEU A 174 -6.19 -2.79 -1.42
CA LEU A 174 -5.73 -3.46 -2.64
C LEU A 174 -5.99 -2.60 -3.86
N VAL A 175 -5.10 -2.64 -4.85
CA VAL A 175 -5.32 -1.92 -6.10
C VAL A 175 -5.03 -2.83 -7.28
N LYS A 176 -5.99 -2.89 -8.21
CA LYS A 176 -5.77 -3.46 -9.54
C LYS A 176 -5.42 -2.36 -10.53
N TYR A 177 -4.27 -2.48 -11.17
CA TYR A 177 -3.88 -1.69 -12.32
C TYR A 177 -4.13 -2.48 -13.61
N THR A 178 -4.60 -1.79 -14.63
CA THR A 178 -4.76 -2.34 -15.97
C THR A 178 -4.11 -1.37 -16.95
N TRP A 179 -3.18 -1.90 -17.75
CA TRP A 179 -2.57 -1.23 -18.88
C TRP A 179 -3.00 -1.91 -20.16
N LYS A 180 -3.47 -1.13 -21.11
CA LYS A 180 -3.81 -1.57 -22.46
C LYS A 180 -2.97 -0.79 -23.44
N TYR A 181 -2.23 -1.51 -24.26
CA TYR A 181 -1.48 -0.97 -25.37
C TYR A 181 -2.20 -1.38 -26.65
N ARG A 182 -2.27 -0.47 -27.61
CA ARG A 182 -2.75 -0.74 -28.96
C ARG A 182 -1.83 -0.09 -29.97
N LEU A 183 -1.25 -0.90 -30.86
CA LEU A 183 -0.51 -0.40 -32.01
C LEU A 183 -1.50 -0.08 -33.13
N HIS A 184 -1.33 1.05 -33.81
CA HIS A 184 -2.13 1.39 -34.99
C HIS A 184 -1.64 0.63 -36.24
N SER A 185 -0.37 0.22 -36.27
CA SER A 185 0.24 -0.54 -37.37
C SER A 185 1.38 -1.44 -36.87
N GLY A 186 1.48 -2.63 -37.48
CA GLY A 186 2.53 -3.62 -37.23
C GLY A 186 2.35 -4.46 -35.95
N SER A 187 3.27 -5.41 -35.77
CA SER A 187 3.34 -6.29 -34.59
C SER A 187 4.17 -5.69 -33.45
N TYR A 188 3.93 -6.20 -32.23
CA TYR A 188 4.75 -5.86 -31.07
C TYR A 188 6.15 -6.42 -31.20
N THR A 189 7.12 -5.58 -30.89
CA THR A 189 8.49 -5.99 -30.57
C THR A 189 8.86 -5.43 -29.21
N PRO A 190 9.77 -6.07 -28.45
CA PRO A 190 10.20 -5.55 -27.15
C PRO A 190 10.73 -4.10 -27.26
N SER A 191 11.31 -3.73 -28.40
CA SER A 191 11.81 -2.39 -28.70
C SER A 191 10.74 -1.32 -28.92
N LYS A 192 9.51 -1.72 -29.28
CA LYS A 192 8.32 -0.86 -29.47
C LYS A 192 7.53 -0.68 -28.17
N MET A 193 7.88 -1.39 -27.10
CA MET A 193 7.18 -1.25 -25.83
C MET A 193 7.52 0.06 -25.14
N PRO A 194 6.51 0.74 -24.56
CA PRO A 194 6.77 1.85 -23.68
C PRO A 194 7.38 1.37 -22.38
N SER A 195 8.20 2.23 -21.77
CA SER A 195 8.70 1.98 -20.43
C SER A 195 7.53 1.92 -19.46
N MET A 196 7.42 0.84 -18.69
CA MET A 196 6.37 0.69 -17.69
C MET A 196 6.87 -0.11 -16.49
N MET A 197 6.04 -0.16 -15.45
CA MET A 197 6.36 -0.87 -14.23
C MET A 197 5.08 -1.36 -13.57
N VAL A 198 5.09 -2.59 -13.07
CA VAL A 198 3.98 -3.13 -12.26
C VAL A 198 4.22 -2.89 -10.76
N CYS A 199 5.49 -2.76 -10.36
CA CYS A 199 5.93 -2.26 -9.06
C CYS A 199 7.34 -1.67 -9.19
N ASP A 200 7.83 -1.08 -8.10
CA ASP A 200 9.16 -0.48 -8.03
C ASP A 200 10.29 -1.46 -8.39
N HIS A 201 10.13 -2.76 -8.15
CA HIS A 201 11.12 -3.80 -8.46
C HIS A 201 10.97 -4.47 -9.83
N GLN A 202 9.81 -4.35 -10.47
CA GLN A 202 9.48 -5.02 -11.74
C GLN A 202 9.16 -3.98 -12.81
N ARG A 203 10.19 -3.64 -13.59
CA ARG A 203 10.16 -2.57 -14.59
C ARG A 203 10.50 -3.11 -15.98
N LEU A 204 9.69 -2.77 -16.96
CA LEU A 204 10.06 -2.81 -18.37
C LEU A 204 10.76 -1.48 -18.68
N LEU A 205 12.07 -1.45 -18.49
CA LEU A 205 12.89 -0.33 -18.97
C LEU A 205 13.38 -0.66 -20.38
N ARG A 206 13.49 0.36 -21.23
CA ARG A 206 14.40 0.26 -22.38
C ARG A 206 15.81 -0.01 -21.86
N PRO A 207 16.59 -0.91 -22.48
CA PRO A 207 18.00 -1.01 -22.18
C PRO A 207 18.68 0.27 -22.68
N ALA A 208 18.73 1.29 -21.81
CA ALA A 208 19.63 2.41 -21.96
C ALA A 208 20.85 2.09 -21.10
N GLY A 209 21.91 1.58 -21.74
CA GLY A 209 23.22 1.39 -21.12
C GLY A 209 23.25 0.46 -19.89
N GLY A 210 23.44 -0.84 -20.12
CA GLY A 210 24.25 -1.70 -19.25
C GLY A 210 23.82 -1.99 -17.80
N VAL A 211 22.71 -1.46 -17.27
CA VAL A 211 22.29 -1.82 -15.90
C VAL A 211 21.78 -3.28 -15.89
N VAL A 212 22.64 -4.20 -15.47
CA VAL A 212 22.31 -5.61 -15.25
C VAL A 212 21.46 -5.70 -13.98
N TRP A 213 20.14 -5.67 -14.14
CA TRP A 213 19.24 -6.02 -13.05
C TRP A 213 19.35 -7.52 -12.76
N GLY A 214 19.31 -7.91 -11.48
CA GLY A 214 19.27 -9.32 -11.09
C GLY A 214 18.10 -10.07 -11.73
N GLU A 215 18.27 -11.38 -11.91
CA GLU A 215 17.37 -12.24 -12.72
C GLU A 215 15.91 -12.23 -12.22
N GLU A 216 15.72 -11.97 -10.93
CA GLU A 216 14.41 -11.87 -10.27
C GLU A 216 13.68 -10.56 -10.57
N ARG A 217 14.40 -9.48 -10.91
CA ARG A 217 13.82 -8.17 -11.28
C ARG A 217 13.39 -8.11 -12.76
N LYS A 218 13.65 -9.17 -13.51
CA LYS A 218 13.28 -9.33 -14.93
C LYS A 218 12.03 -10.18 -15.13
N GLN A 219 11.31 -10.59 -14.08
CA GLN A 219 10.17 -11.48 -14.24
C GLN A 219 9.09 -10.88 -15.13
N LEU A 220 8.77 -9.59 -14.94
CA LEU A 220 7.85 -8.88 -15.85
C LEU A 220 8.32 -8.94 -17.31
N PHE A 221 9.61 -8.69 -17.55
CA PHE A 221 10.18 -8.76 -18.89
C PHE A 221 10.06 -10.16 -19.51
N ARG A 222 10.39 -11.22 -18.75
CA ARG A 222 10.22 -12.59 -19.24
C ARG A 222 8.77 -12.95 -19.53
N THR A 223 7.85 -12.62 -18.63
CA THR A 223 6.41 -12.88 -18.82
C THR A 223 5.89 -12.16 -20.06
N VAL A 224 6.37 -10.93 -20.31
CA VAL A 224 6.03 -10.18 -21.52
C VAL A 224 6.61 -10.82 -22.77
N LEU A 225 7.90 -11.19 -22.77
CA LEU A 225 8.51 -11.90 -23.90
C LEU A 225 7.77 -13.20 -24.21
N GLN A 226 7.45 -13.98 -23.18
CA GLN A 226 6.72 -15.24 -23.34
C GLN A 226 5.34 -15.02 -23.97
N ALA A 227 4.61 -14.00 -23.51
CA ALA A 227 3.32 -13.63 -24.10
C ALA A 227 3.43 -13.16 -25.56
N MET A 228 4.55 -12.56 -25.95
CA MET A 228 4.77 -12.08 -27.31
C MET A 228 5.22 -13.17 -28.28
N LEU A 229 5.91 -14.20 -27.77
CA LEU A 229 6.44 -15.31 -28.56
C LEU A 229 5.46 -16.47 -28.68
N ASP A 230 4.35 -16.45 -27.93
CA ASP A 230 3.27 -17.43 -28.10
C ASP A 230 2.34 -16.97 -29.22
N ASP A 231 2.24 -17.78 -30.26
CA ASP A 231 1.37 -17.56 -31.41
C ASP A 231 -0.12 -17.66 -31.06
N ARG A 232 -0.46 -18.19 -29.87
CA ARG A 232 -1.83 -18.24 -29.37
C ARG A 232 -2.27 -16.89 -28.83
N ASN A 233 -3.09 -16.21 -29.63
CA ASN A 233 -3.68 -14.92 -29.26
C ASN A 233 -4.45 -14.98 -27.94
N GLY A 234 -4.14 -14.04 -27.04
CA GLY A 234 -4.88 -13.80 -25.81
C GLY A 234 -4.54 -14.71 -24.63
N VAL A 235 -3.57 -15.62 -24.76
CA VAL A 235 -3.12 -16.48 -23.64
C VAL A 235 -2.62 -15.61 -22.49
N GLU A 236 -3.03 -15.97 -21.27
CA GLU A 236 -2.66 -15.26 -20.04
C GLU A 236 -1.39 -15.86 -19.44
N TYR A 237 -0.37 -15.03 -19.36
CA TYR A 237 0.89 -15.35 -18.68
C TYR A 237 0.95 -14.68 -17.33
N CYS A 238 1.16 -15.46 -16.28
CA CYS A 238 1.19 -14.97 -14.90
C CYS A 238 2.62 -14.71 -14.42
N GLY A 239 2.78 -13.69 -13.58
CA GLY A 239 4.01 -13.40 -12.86
C GLY A 239 3.74 -12.75 -11.51
N SER A 240 4.77 -12.67 -10.67
CA SER A 240 4.67 -12.15 -9.30
C SER A 240 5.97 -11.51 -8.87
N CYS A 241 5.95 -10.36 -8.22
CA CYS A 241 7.18 -9.79 -7.64
C CYS A 241 7.64 -10.62 -6.42
N PRO A 242 8.94 -10.94 -6.27
CA PRO A 242 9.46 -11.60 -5.07
C PRO A 242 9.76 -10.65 -3.89
N PHE A 243 9.67 -9.33 -4.10
CA PHE A 243 10.07 -8.31 -3.13
C PHE A 243 8.90 -7.47 -2.59
N CYS A 244 7.71 -7.59 -3.18
CA CYS A 244 6.49 -6.97 -2.68
C CYS A 244 5.29 -7.83 -3.05
N PRO A 245 4.14 -7.64 -2.38
CA PRO A 245 2.91 -8.33 -2.70
C PRO A 245 2.26 -7.72 -3.96
N THR A 246 2.89 -7.99 -5.10
CA THR A 246 2.40 -7.65 -6.43
C THR A 246 2.31 -8.91 -7.29
N ASP A 247 1.12 -9.24 -7.78
CA ASP A 247 0.92 -10.22 -8.85
C ASP A 247 0.60 -9.50 -10.14
N PHE A 248 0.90 -10.11 -11.28
CA PHE A 248 0.57 -9.54 -12.57
C PHE A 248 0.30 -10.60 -13.63
N THR A 249 -0.38 -10.18 -14.69
CA THR A 249 -0.65 -10.99 -15.87
C THR A 249 -0.36 -10.20 -17.13
N VAL A 250 0.04 -10.90 -18.17
CA VAL A 250 0.24 -10.35 -19.51
C VAL A 250 -0.57 -11.17 -20.50
N ARG A 251 -1.31 -10.49 -21.36
CA ARG A 251 -1.94 -11.06 -22.55
C ARG A 251 -1.48 -10.29 -23.77
N SER A 252 -0.96 -10.99 -24.76
CA SER A 252 -0.64 -10.42 -26.07
C SER A 252 -1.72 -10.80 -27.07
N PHE A 253 -1.97 -9.91 -28.02
CA PHE A 253 -2.80 -10.07 -29.20
C PHE A 253 -2.05 -9.45 -30.37
N ASP A 254 -2.39 -9.79 -31.61
CA ASP A 254 -1.72 -9.30 -32.83
C ASP A 254 -1.31 -7.81 -32.79
N ASN A 255 -2.24 -6.93 -32.37
CA ASN A 255 -2.02 -5.48 -32.28
C ASN A 255 -2.38 -4.87 -30.92
N ARG A 256 -2.72 -5.69 -29.92
CA ARG A 256 -2.99 -5.23 -28.56
C ARG A 256 -2.19 -5.97 -27.51
N MET A 257 -1.88 -5.30 -26.42
CA MET A 257 -1.34 -5.95 -25.23
C MET A 257 -2.08 -5.46 -24.01
N ARG A 258 -2.36 -6.39 -23.10
CA ARG A 258 -2.96 -6.08 -21.82
C ARG A 258 -2.08 -6.59 -20.70
N ILE A 259 -1.77 -5.71 -19.76
CA ILE A 259 -1.09 -6.06 -18.52
C ILE A 259 -2.02 -5.69 -17.37
N ASP A 260 -2.36 -6.65 -16.52
CA ASP A 260 -3.04 -6.38 -15.25
C ASP A 260 -2.06 -6.64 -14.11
N ALA A 261 -2.04 -5.78 -13.08
CA ALA A 261 -1.30 -6.01 -11.85
C ALA A 261 -2.16 -5.77 -10.63
N TRP A 262 -1.99 -6.59 -9.60
CA TRP A 262 -2.67 -6.50 -8.31
C TRP A 262 -1.64 -6.24 -7.24
N LYS A 263 -1.80 -5.14 -6.50
CA LYS A 263 -0.91 -4.74 -5.41
C LYS A 263 -1.67 -4.74 -4.10
N ASP A 264 -1.07 -5.31 -3.05
CA ASP A 264 -1.55 -5.24 -1.68
C ASP A 264 -0.73 -4.21 -0.89
N PHE A 265 -1.35 -3.15 -0.44
CA PHE A 265 -0.70 -2.11 0.34
C PHE A 265 -0.75 -2.37 1.85
N GLY A 266 -1.37 -3.47 2.28
CA GLY A 266 -1.42 -3.92 3.66
C GLY A 266 -2.67 -3.48 4.44
N PRO A 267 -2.72 -3.85 5.72
CA PRO A 267 -3.83 -3.54 6.62
C PRO A 267 -3.74 -2.14 7.23
N GLU A 268 -4.72 -1.80 8.08
CA GLU A 268 -4.73 -0.54 8.86
C GLU A 268 -3.62 -0.58 9.92
N ASP A 269 -2.44 -0.13 9.55
CA ASP A 269 -1.26 -0.06 10.42
C ASP A 269 -0.58 1.31 10.26
N GLY A 270 0.66 1.46 10.71
CA GLY A 270 1.50 2.61 10.48
C GLY A 270 2.31 2.53 9.19
N PRO A 271 2.90 3.65 8.73
CA PRO A 271 3.74 3.69 7.53
C PRO A 271 5.04 2.89 7.65
N SER A 272 5.32 2.37 8.86
CA SER A 272 6.37 1.39 9.11
C SER A 272 5.95 -0.06 8.86
N ASN A 273 4.71 -0.29 8.40
CA ASN A 273 4.21 -1.61 8.04
C ASN A 273 5.08 -2.23 6.93
N PRO A 274 5.58 -3.48 7.11
CA PRO A 274 6.43 -4.13 6.12
C PRO A 274 5.77 -4.32 4.76
N THR A 275 4.46 -4.60 4.71
CA THR A 275 3.71 -4.75 3.46
C THR A 275 3.73 -3.45 2.66
N TRP A 276 3.42 -2.31 3.30
CA TRP A 276 3.52 -0.99 2.67
C TRP A 276 4.94 -0.68 2.20
N LYS A 277 5.92 -0.84 3.09
CA LYS A 277 7.33 -0.51 2.82
C LYS A 277 7.95 -1.37 1.74
N SER A 278 7.52 -2.62 1.60
CA SER A 278 8.02 -3.54 0.59
C SER A 278 7.89 -2.96 -0.82
N HIS A 279 6.88 -2.12 -1.10
CA HIS A 279 6.72 -1.44 -2.40
C HIS A 279 7.83 -0.42 -2.69
N SER A 280 8.81 -0.24 -1.80
CA SER A 280 10.01 0.56 -2.00
C SER A 280 11.21 -0.23 -2.49
N LEU A 281 11.94 0.33 -3.48
CA LEU A 281 13.27 -0.15 -3.85
C LEU A 281 14.27 -0.12 -2.68
N SER A 282 14.19 0.89 -1.81
CA SER A 282 15.13 1.07 -0.69
C SER A 282 14.90 0.09 0.46
N GLU A 283 13.75 -0.58 0.50
CA GLU A 283 13.36 -1.49 1.57
C GLU A 283 13.01 -2.88 1.03
N ALA A 284 13.60 -3.23 -0.13
CA ALA A 284 13.33 -4.49 -0.82
C ALA A 284 13.94 -5.67 -0.07
N GLN A 285 13.15 -6.27 0.82
CA GLN A 285 13.40 -7.59 1.37
C GLN A 285 12.48 -8.60 0.68
N ARG A 286 12.95 -9.85 0.54
CA ARG A 286 12.09 -10.91 0.01
C ARG A 286 10.87 -11.04 0.90
N THR A 287 9.69 -10.95 0.29
CA THR A 287 8.43 -11.12 1.01
C THR A 287 7.95 -12.54 0.75
N PRO A 288 7.88 -13.41 1.76
CA PRO A 288 7.31 -14.74 1.60
C PRO A 288 5.85 -14.59 1.12
N LYS A 289 5.55 -15.05 -0.09
CA LYS A 289 4.18 -15.10 -0.59
C LYS A 289 3.99 -16.21 -1.60
N HIS A 290 2.78 -16.74 -1.65
CA HIS A 290 2.37 -17.64 -2.73
C HIS A 290 2.09 -16.84 -4.00
N ARG A 291 2.56 -17.34 -5.15
CA ARG A 291 2.29 -16.71 -6.45
C ARG A 291 0.77 -16.65 -6.68
N GLY A 292 0.26 -15.50 -7.12
CA GLY A 292 -1.17 -15.32 -7.39
C GLY A 292 -2.05 -15.09 -6.16
N SER A 293 -1.48 -15.06 -4.93
CA SER A 293 -2.26 -14.83 -3.71
C SER A 293 -2.95 -13.46 -3.70
N VAL A 294 -2.28 -12.41 -4.17
CA VAL A 294 -2.81 -11.04 -4.17
C VAL A 294 -3.92 -10.90 -5.21
N ARG A 295 -3.77 -11.56 -6.37
CA ARG A 295 -4.82 -11.64 -7.38
C ARG A 295 -6.08 -12.32 -6.83
N ARG A 296 -5.92 -13.45 -6.13
CA ARG A 296 -7.06 -14.18 -5.52
C ARG A 296 -7.76 -13.31 -4.49
N LEU A 297 -6.99 -12.76 -3.54
CA LEU A 297 -7.48 -11.86 -2.50
C LEU A 297 -8.27 -10.66 -3.07
N TYR A 298 -7.85 -10.10 -4.21
CA TYR A 298 -8.57 -8.98 -4.84
C TYR A 298 -9.98 -9.35 -5.34
N TYR A 299 -10.21 -10.61 -5.70
CA TYR A 299 -11.49 -11.09 -6.24
C TYR A 299 -12.34 -11.84 -5.21
N GLU A 300 -11.83 -12.09 -4.01
CA GLU A 300 -12.65 -12.56 -2.91
C GLU A 300 -13.78 -11.54 -2.66
N ILE A 301 -15.01 -12.04 -2.66
CA ILE A 301 -16.23 -11.31 -2.32
C ILE A 301 -16.73 -11.98 -1.05
N TYR A 302 -16.72 -11.25 0.06
CA TYR A 302 -17.46 -11.57 1.27
C TYR A 302 -18.72 -10.72 1.30
#